data_AF-A0A7C6TEH6-F1
#
_entry.id   AF-A0A7C6TEH6-F1
#
_cell.length_a   1.000
_cell.length_b   1.000
_cell.length_c   1.000
_cell.angle_alpha   90.00
_cell.angle_beta   90.00
_cell.angle_gamma   90.00
#
_symmetry.space_group_name_H-M   'P 1'
#
loop_
_entity.id
_entity.type
_entity.pdbx_description
1 polymer ?
#
loop_
_entity_poly.entity_id
_entity_poly.type
_entity_poly.pdbx_seq_one_letter_code
_entity_poly.pdbx_strand_id
1 'polypeptide(L)'
;PDLLLFDGHGYAHPRRMGIATHLGVLLDRPTLGCAKSILTGHAEEPGPNPGDRSPLTASDGELLGYALRTRRGVKPVYVSAGHRISHETAVDFVLRCARGHRLPEPTRLADKLAGAGAA
;
A
#
# COMPACT_ATOMS: atom_id res chain seq x y z
N PRO A 1 -5.18 12.04 12.96
CA PRO A 1 -3.91 11.54 12.37
C PRO A 1 -3.60 12.36 11.11
N ASP A 2 -2.32 12.54 10.77
CA ASP A 2 -1.90 13.31 9.60
C ASP A 2 -1.91 12.48 8.30
N LEU A 3 -1.81 11.17 8.43
CA LEU A 3 -1.87 10.19 7.35
C LEU A 3 -2.53 8.91 7.86
N LEU A 4 -3.42 8.33 7.07
CA LEU A 4 -4.01 7.02 7.34
C LEU A 4 -3.44 5.96 6.38
N LEU A 5 -3.00 4.84 6.94
CA LEU A 5 -2.46 3.72 6.18
C LEU A 5 -3.42 2.54 6.29
N PHE A 6 -3.95 2.08 5.16
CA PHE A 6 -4.91 0.98 5.09
C PHE A 6 -4.26 -0.31 4.61
N ASP A 7 -4.58 -1.43 5.26
CA ASP A 7 -4.29 -2.78 4.74
C ASP A 7 -5.32 -3.10 3.64
N GLY A 8 -5.04 -2.62 2.44
CA GLY A 8 -5.97 -2.65 1.32
C GLY A 8 -5.54 -1.73 0.20
N HIS A 9 -6.39 -1.59 -0.82
CA HIS A 9 -6.08 -0.81 -2.01
C HIS A 9 -6.56 0.64 -1.89
N GLY A 10 -5.84 1.54 -2.57
CA GLY A 10 -6.29 2.90 -2.89
C GLY A 10 -6.61 2.98 -4.38
N TYR A 11 -5.83 3.77 -5.11
CA TYR A 11 -5.95 3.99 -6.55
C TYR A 11 -5.74 2.70 -7.37
N ALA A 12 -4.97 1.73 -6.85
CA ALA A 12 -4.81 0.40 -7.44
C ALA A 12 -6.07 -0.47 -7.28
N HIS A 13 -7.15 -0.04 -7.93
CA HIS A 13 -8.47 -0.64 -7.92
C HIS A 13 -9.09 -0.54 -9.33
N PRO A 14 -9.93 -1.48 -9.79
CA PRO A 14 -10.53 -1.44 -11.13
C PRO A 14 -11.28 -0.14 -11.45
N ARG A 15 -11.78 0.55 -10.43
CA ARG A 15 -12.49 1.83 -10.52
C ARG A 15 -11.72 3.02 -9.94
N ARG A 16 -10.41 2.85 -9.69
CA ARG A 16 -9.53 3.82 -9.01
C ARG A 16 -10.01 4.30 -7.63
N MET A 17 -10.90 3.52 -7.01
CA MET A 17 -11.63 3.84 -5.79
C MET A 17 -11.58 2.67 -4.80
N GLY A 18 -10.38 2.32 -4.35
CA GLY A 18 -10.19 1.35 -3.27
C GLY A 18 -10.57 1.92 -1.89
N ILE A 19 -10.53 1.09 -0.85
CA ILE A 19 -10.93 1.48 0.52
C ILE A 19 -10.15 2.68 1.05
N ALA A 20 -8.84 2.77 0.74
CA ALA A 20 -8.02 3.90 1.17
C ALA A 20 -8.47 5.21 0.51
N THR A 21 -8.78 5.19 -0.79
CA THR A 21 -9.31 6.34 -1.53
C THR A 21 -10.69 6.72 -1.01
N HIS A 22 -11.58 5.73 -0.86
CA HIS A 22 -12.95 5.96 -0.41
C HIS A 22 -13.02 6.62 0.97
N LEU A 23 -12.34 6.05 1.96
CA LEU A 23 -12.30 6.63 3.30
C LEU A 23 -11.50 7.93 3.34
N GLY A 24 -10.48 8.08 2.50
CA GLY A 24 -9.73 9.33 2.42
C GLY A 24 -10.56 10.52 1.97
N VAL A 25 -11.42 10.32 0.97
CA VAL A 25 -12.38 11.34 0.52
C VAL A 25 -13.40 11.66 1.61
N LEU A 26 -13.99 10.63 2.24
CA LEU A 26 -15.01 10.84 3.28
C LEU A 26 -14.47 11.54 4.53
N LEU A 27 -13.21 11.27 4.89
CA LEU A 27 -12.57 11.84 6.08
C LEU A 27 -11.84 13.16 5.78
N ASP A 28 -11.70 13.55 4.51
CA ASP A 28 -10.83 14.62 4.01
C ASP A 28 -9.42 14.58 4.66
N ARG A 29 -8.79 13.40 4.60
CA ARG A 29 -7.43 13.18 5.13
C ARG A 29 -6.54 12.51 4.11
N PRO A 30 -5.21 12.75 4.15
CA PRO A 30 -4.27 11.98 3.37
C PRO A 30 -4.37 10.48 3.70
N THR A 31 -4.46 9.64 2.67
CA THR A 31 -4.55 8.19 2.85
C THR A 31 -3.73 7.44 1.81
N LEU A 32 -3.23 6.27 2.18
CA LEU A 32 -2.59 5.34 1.25
C LEU A 32 -3.01 3.90 1.52
N GLY A 33 -3.00 3.09 0.47
CA GLY A 33 -3.24 1.65 0.54
C GLY A 33 -1.94 0.86 0.44
N CYS A 34 -1.76 -0.13 1.32
CA CYS A 34 -0.66 -1.09 1.30
C CYS A 34 -1.24 -2.51 1.35
N ALA A 35 -1.39 -3.15 0.20
CA ALA A 35 -2.03 -4.46 0.07
C ALA A 35 -1.03 -5.62 0.02
N LYS A 36 -1.51 -6.83 0.34
CA LYS A 36 -0.72 -8.08 0.39
C LYS A 36 -0.67 -8.84 -0.94
N SER A 37 -1.55 -8.49 -1.89
CA SER A 37 -1.72 -9.09 -3.23
C SER A 37 -2.15 -8.04 -4.25
N ILE A 38 -2.00 -8.35 -5.54
CA ILE A 38 -2.53 -7.53 -6.64
C ILE A 38 -4.04 -7.78 -6.75
N LEU A 39 -4.84 -6.71 -6.83
CA LEU A 39 -6.26 -6.77 -7.17
C LEU A 39 -6.50 -6.50 -8.66
N THR A 40 -5.71 -5.60 -9.27
CA THR A 40 -5.81 -5.22 -10.68
C THR A 40 -4.46 -4.72 -11.19
N GLY A 41 -4.27 -4.80 -12.51
CA GLY A 41 -3.01 -4.47 -13.15
C GLY A 41 -1.97 -5.59 -13.06
N HIS A 42 -0.77 -5.30 -13.51
CA HIS A 42 0.37 -6.19 -13.51
C HIS A 42 1.61 -5.45 -13.01
N ALA A 43 2.46 -6.14 -12.26
CA ALA A 43 3.76 -5.64 -11.83
C ALA A 43 4.77 -6.78 -11.94
N GLU A 44 5.96 -6.47 -12.43
CA GLU A 44 7.09 -7.40 -12.33
C GLU A 44 7.54 -7.54 -10.87
N GLU A 45 8.16 -8.67 -10.53
CA GLU A 45 8.74 -8.87 -9.21
C GLU A 45 9.84 -7.82 -8.98
N PRO A 46 9.76 -7.00 -7.92
CA PRO A 46 10.80 -6.02 -7.62
C PRO A 46 12.08 -6.73 -7.19
N GLY A 47 13.19 -6.00 -7.26
CA GLY A 47 14.49 -6.48 -6.77
C GLY A 47 14.46 -7.00 -5.31
N PRO A 48 15.54 -7.68 -4.90
CA PRO A 48 15.56 -8.40 -3.62
C PRO A 48 15.69 -7.48 -2.40
N ASN A 49 16.10 -6.22 -2.55
CA ASN A 49 16.46 -5.34 -1.46
C ASN A 49 15.29 -4.46 -1.00
N PRO A 50 15.19 -4.11 0.29
CA PRO A 50 14.23 -3.12 0.76
C PRO A 50 14.36 -1.81 -0.01
N GLY A 51 13.24 -1.28 -0.52
CA GLY A 51 13.20 -0.10 -1.38
C GLY A 51 13.11 -0.42 -2.86
N ASP A 52 13.52 -1.61 -3.30
CA ASP A 52 13.33 -2.03 -4.68
C ASP A 52 11.84 -2.05 -5.02
N ARG A 53 11.48 -1.47 -6.16
CA ARG A 53 10.09 -1.33 -6.59
C ARG A 53 9.92 -1.47 -8.09
N SER A 54 8.80 -2.04 -8.49
CA SER A 54 8.37 -2.15 -9.89
C SER A 54 7.03 -1.44 -10.06
N PRO A 55 6.79 -0.76 -11.19
CA PRO A 55 5.51 -0.12 -11.45
C PRO A 55 4.40 -1.18 -11.50
N LEU A 56 3.27 -0.89 -10.86
CA LEU A 56 2.03 -1.63 -11.02
C LEU A 56 1.19 -0.88 -12.05
N THR A 57 0.98 -1.48 -13.22
CA THR A 57 0.34 -0.81 -14.36
C THR A 57 -0.94 -1.50 -14.78
N ALA A 58 -1.92 -0.72 -15.24
CA ALA A 58 -3.08 -1.25 -15.93
C ALA A 58 -2.72 -1.75 -17.34
N SER A 59 -3.68 -2.38 -18.02
CA SER A 59 -3.50 -2.93 -19.36
C SER A 59 -3.20 -1.88 -20.44
N ASP A 60 -3.61 -0.64 -20.21
CA ASP A 60 -3.35 0.53 -21.05
C ASP A 60 -2.04 1.25 -20.70
N GLY A 61 -1.28 0.74 -19.73
CA GLY A 61 -0.03 1.33 -19.27
C GLY A 61 -0.20 2.39 -18.17
N GLU A 62 -1.42 2.68 -17.70
CA GLU A 62 -1.63 3.62 -16.61
C GLU A 62 -0.94 3.14 -15.33
N LEU A 63 -0.16 4.02 -14.68
CA LEU A 63 0.44 3.72 -13.38
C LEU A 63 -0.63 3.69 -12.28
N LEU A 64 -0.75 2.57 -11.60
CA LEU A 64 -1.69 2.36 -10.49
C LEU A 64 -1.03 2.47 -9.11
N GLY A 65 0.29 2.35 -9.07
CA GLY A 65 1.09 2.28 -7.85
C GLY A 65 2.36 1.46 -8.07
N TYR A 66 2.84 0.82 -7.02
CA TYR A 66 4.09 0.07 -7.05
C TYR A 66 3.99 -1.27 -6.32
N ALA A 67 4.58 -2.31 -6.90
CA ALA A 67 5.03 -3.47 -6.12
C ALA A 67 6.32 -3.07 -5.40
N LEU A 68 6.35 -3.20 -4.08
CA LEU A 68 7.42 -2.69 -3.23
C LEU A 68 8.00 -3.80 -2.36
N ARG A 69 9.32 -3.98 -2.41
CA ARG A 69 10.05 -4.79 -1.45
C ARG A 69 10.27 -3.99 -0.17
N THR A 70 9.63 -4.38 0.93
CA THR A 70 9.80 -3.75 2.25
C THR A 70 10.84 -4.47 3.11
N ARG A 71 11.08 -5.76 2.85
CA ARG A 71 12.06 -6.60 3.53
C ARG A 71 12.68 -7.59 2.55
N ARG A 72 13.97 -7.87 2.70
CA ARG A 72 14.68 -8.86 1.88
C ARG A 72 14.08 -10.27 2.08
N GLY A 73 13.92 -11.00 0.98
CA GLY A 73 13.51 -12.42 1.01
C GLY A 73 12.05 -12.68 1.38
N VAL A 74 11.18 -11.65 1.39
CA VAL A 74 9.73 -11.82 1.59
C VAL A 74 8.96 -11.24 0.42
N LYS A 75 7.76 -11.76 0.13
CA LYS A 75 6.87 -11.26 -0.93
C LYS A 75 6.67 -9.74 -0.83
N PRO A 76 6.60 -9.01 -1.96
CA PRO A 76 6.36 -7.58 -1.95
C PRO A 76 4.98 -7.24 -1.38
N VAL A 77 4.79 -5.95 -1.12
CA VAL A 77 3.48 -5.33 -0.87
C VAL A 77 3.13 -4.42 -2.05
N TYR A 78 1.85 -4.13 -2.22
CA TYR A 78 1.36 -3.32 -3.34
C TYR A 78 0.83 -2.01 -2.81
N VAL A 79 1.57 -0.94 -3.11
CA VAL A 79 1.35 0.39 -2.54
C VAL A 79 0.73 1.29 -3.58
N SER A 80 -0.35 1.98 -3.20
CA SER A 80 -0.99 2.98 -4.06
C SER A 80 -1.49 4.16 -3.24
N ALA A 81 -1.51 5.34 -3.87
CA ALA A 81 -2.12 6.53 -3.29
C ALA A 81 -3.59 6.26 -2.96
N GLY A 82 -4.08 6.82 -1.86
CA GLY A 82 -5.50 6.84 -1.52
C GLY A 82 -6.11 8.19 -1.87
N HIS A 83 -5.90 9.18 -1.02
CA HIS A 83 -6.38 10.55 -1.16
C HIS A 83 -5.30 11.55 -0.75
N ARG A 84 -5.19 12.69 -1.44
CA ARG A 84 -4.26 13.81 -1.14
C ARG A 84 -2.79 13.40 -0.93
N ILE A 85 -2.32 12.40 -1.66
CA ILE A 85 -0.94 11.91 -1.65
C ILE A 85 -0.57 11.35 -3.03
N SER A 86 0.70 11.40 -3.42
CA SER A 86 1.20 10.74 -4.64
C SER A 86 1.58 9.28 -4.39
N HIS A 87 1.74 8.49 -5.45
CA HIS A 87 2.19 7.09 -5.34
C HIS A 87 3.61 6.99 -4.78
N GLU A 88 4.50 7.89 -5.18
CA GLU A 88 5.89 7.96 -4.73
C GLU A 88 5.94 8.29 -3.24
N THR A 89 5.20 9.30 -2.82
CA THR A 89 5.12 9.71 -1.41
C THR A 89 4.53 8.57 -0.56
N ALA A 90 3.54 7.85 -1.08
CA ALA A 90 2.97 6.69 -0.40
C ALA A 90 4.01 5.57 -0.18
N VAL A 91 4.84 5.28 -1.19
CA VAL A 91 5.96 4.32 -1.07
C VAL A 91 6.95 4.75 0.01
N ASP A 92 7.32 6.03 0.04
CA ASP A 92 8.27 6.55 1.02
C ASP A 92 7.75 6.39 2.46
N PHE A 93 6.47 6.68 2.69
CA PHE A 93 5.84 6.44 3.99
C PHE A 93 5.78 4.96 4.35
N VAL A 94 5.46 4.07 3.40
CA VAL A 94 5.47 2.62 3.67
C VAL A 94 6.85 2.14 4.08
N LEU A 95 7.92 2.58 3.39
CA LEU A 95 9.30 2.20 3.75
C LEU A 95 9.69 2.71 5.14
N ARG A 96 9.36 3.96 5.47
CA ARG A 96 9.62 4.56 6.79
C ARG A 96 8.87 3.84 7.92
N CYS A 97 7.68 3.33 7.62
CA CYS A 97 6.84 2.59 8.56
C CYS A 97 7.14 1.08 8.59
N ALA A 98 7.82 0.50 7.59
CA ALA A 98 8.09 -0.93 7.51
C ALA A 98 8.95 -1.43 8.69
N ARG A 99 9.96 -0.66 9.12
CA ARG A 99 10.80 -0.95 10.31
C ARG A 99 11.35 -2.39 10.33
N GLY A 100 11.71 -2.94 9.17
CA GLY A 100 12.23 -4.31 9.03
C GLY A 100 11.17 -5.42 8.92
N HIS A 101 9.88 -5.08 8.91
CA HIS A 101 8.77 -5.99 8.66
C HIS A 101 8.28 -5.95 7.20
N ARG A 102 7.54 -6.99 6.80
CA ARG A 102 6.86 -7.00 5.49
C ARG A 102 5.77 -5.93 5.42
N LEU A 103 4.93 -5.87 6.46
CA LEU A 103 3.84 -4.90 6.56
C LEU A 103 4.31 -3.70 7.39
N PRO A 104 3.89 -2.48 7.02
CA PRO A 104 4.18 -1.30 7.79
C PRO A 104 3.59 -1.40 9.20
N GLU A 105 4.32 -0.85 10.17
CA GLU A 105 4.01 -0.93 11.58
C GLU A 105 2.56 -0.53 11.93
N PRO A 106 1.97 0.56 11.38
CA PRO A 106 0.58 0.92 11.68
C PRO A 106 -0.44 -0.19 11.41
N THR A 107 -0.39 -0.82 10.22
CA THR A 107 -1.34 -1.90 9.88
C THR A 107 -0.98 -3.20 10.57
N ARG A 108 0.31 -3.49 10.78
CA ARG A 108 0.72 -4.67 11.55
C ARG A 108 0.21 -4.62 12.99
N LEU A 109 0.25 -3.45 13.63
CA LEU A 109 -0.28 -3.25 14.98
C LEU A 109 -1.80 -3.29 14.99
N ALA A 110 -2.46 -2.66 14.01
CA ALA A 110 -3.92 -2.72 13.86
C ALA A 110 -4.41 -4.18 13.70
N ASP A 111 -3.80 -4.97 12.81
CA ASP A 111 -4.10 -6.40 12.61
C ASP A 111 -3.96 -7.18 13.92
N LYS A 112 -2.88 -6.94 14.68
CA LYS A 112 -2.65 -7.61 15.97
C LYS A 112 -3.72 -7.27 17.01
N LEU A 113 -4.13 -6.01 17.10
CA LEU A 113 -5.14 -5.55 18.05
C LEU A 113 -6.55 -6.02 17.65
N ALA A 114 -6.89 -5.96 16.37
CA ALA A 114 -8.17 -6.43 15.85
C ALA A 114 -8.32 -7.96 16.02
N GLY A 115 -7.25 -8.72 15.79
CA GLY A 115 -7.23 -10.16 16.05
C GLY A 115 -7.28 -10.53 17.53
N ALA A 116 -6.79 -9.67 18.42
CA ALA A 116 -6.82 -9.88 19.87
C ALA A 116 -8.21 -9.68 20.51
N GLY A 117 -9.13 -8.99 19.82
CA GLY A 117 -10.52 -8.82 20.25
C GLY A 117 -11.48 -9.93 19.81
N ALA A 118 -10.97 -10.95 19.11
CA ALA A 118 -11.74 -12.10 18.64
C ALA A 118 -11.55 -13.37 19.50
N ALA A 119 -11.05 -13.21 20.72
CA ALA A 119 -10.88 -14.27 21.73
C ALA A 119 -11.80 -14.05 22.93
#